data_AF-A0A6L7PXU5-F1
#
_entry.id   AF-A0A6L7PXU5-F1
#
_cell.length_a   1.000
_cell.length_b   1.000
_cell.length_c   1.000
_cell.angle_alpha   90.00
_cell.angle_beta   90.00
_cell.angle_gamma   90.00
#
_symmetry.space_group_name_H-M   'P 1'
#
loop_
_entity.id
_entity.type
_entity.pdbx_description
1 polymer ?
#
loop_
_entity_poly.entity_id
_entity_poly.type
_entity_poly.pdbx_seq_one_letter_code
_entity_poly.pdbx_strand_id
1 'polypeptide(L)' 'MRNCHIKPDLVLLYSKATAGELRLTRLGSHSELGI' A
#
# COMPACT_ATOMS: atom_id res chain seq x y z
N MET A 1 -1.58 3.77 -8.46
CA MET A 1 -1.05 3.36 -7.15
C MET A 1 -2.24 3.22 -6.22
N ARG A 2 -2.40 2.08 -5.53
CA ARG A 2 -3.56 1.82 -4.66
C ARG A 2 -3.10 1.82 -3.21
N ASN A 3 -3.87 2.45 -2.34
CA ASN A 3 -3.69 2.44 -0.89
C ASN A 3 -4.77 1.56 -0.25
N CYS A 4 -4.36 0.64 0.62
CA CYS A 4 -5.24 -0.20 1.40
C CYS A 4 -5.02 0.10 2.88
N HIS A 5 -6.08 0.47 3.60
CA HIS A 5 -5.98 0.76 5.03
C HIS A 5 -6.18 -0.55 5.79
N ILE A 6 -5.10 -1.12 6.33
CA ILE A 6 -5.13 -2.35 7.13
C ILE A 6 -5.56 -2.03 8.57
N LYS A 7 -5.20 -0.84 9.06
CA LYS A 7 -5.64 -0.23 10.33
C LYS A 7 -5.87 1.27 10.10
N PRO A 8 -6.47 2.01 11.04
CA PRO A 8 -6.74 3.45 10.87
C PRO A 8 -5.52 4.26 10.42
N ASP A 9 -4.32 3.92 10.93
CA ASP A 9 -3.06 4.57 10.56
C ASP A 9 -2.03 3.59 9.98
N LEU A 10 -2.48 2.49 9.37
CA LEU A 10 -1.58 1.54 8.70
C LEU A 10 -2.01 1.35 7.25
N VAL A 11 -1.20 1.84 6.33
CA VAL A 11 -1.48 1.85 4.91
C VAL A 11 -0.53 0.92 4.17
N LEU A 12 -1.09 0.10 3.30
CA LEU A 12 -0.38 -0.73 2.33
C LEU A 12 -0.51 -0.10 0.93
N LEU A 13 0.62 0.28 0.36
CA LEU A 13 0.72 0.73 -1.01
C LEU A 13 1.05 -0.45 -1.91
N TYR A 14 0.17 -0.72 -2.87
CA TYR A 14 0.34 -1.82 -3.81
C TYR A 14 0.00 -1.42 -5.25
N SER A 15 0.55 -2.18 -6.19
CA SER A 15 0.20 -2.12 -7.61
C SER A 15 -0.07 -3.53 -8.15
N LYS A 16 -0.98 -3.60 -9.11
CA LYS A 16 -1.19 -4.83 -9.89
C LYS A 16 -0.10 -4.87 -10.96
N ALA A 17 0.81 -5.83 -10.86
CA ALA A 17 1.94 -5.92 -11.80
C ALA A 17 1.55 -6.69 -13.07
N THR A 18 0.85 -7.81 -12.93
CA THR A 18 0.47 -8.74 -14.00
C THR A 18 -0.76 -9.55 -13.59
N ALA A 19 -1.28 -10.42 -14.48
CA ALA A 19 -2.39 -11.30 -14.14
C ALA A 19 -1.97 -12.30 -13.06
N GLY A 20 -2.52 -12.15 -11.85
CA GLY A 20 -2.23 -13.02 -10.70
C GLY A 20 -1.18 -12.50 -9.73
N GLU A 21 -0.44 -11.43 -10.08
CA GLU A 21 0.61 -10.88 -9.20
C GLU A 21 0.26 -9.51 -8.63
N LEU A 22 0.42 -9.41 -7.31
CA LEU A 22 0.29 -8.21 -6.51
C LEU A 22 1.66 -7.77 -6.03
N ARG A 23 2.09 -6.58 -6.43
CA ARG A 23 3.35 -5.99 -5.97
C ARG A 23 3.09 -5.10 -4.78
N LEU A 24 3.68 -5.47 -3.65
CA LEU A 24 3.65 -4.68 -2.42
C LEU A 24 4.81 -3.68 -2.47
N THR A 25 4.50 -2.39 -2.51
CA THR A 25 5.51 -1.34 -2.69
C THR A 25 5.99 -0.81 -1.36
N ARG A 26 5.07 -0.47 -0.45
CA ARG A 26 5.38 0.10 0.87
C ARG A 26 4.29 -0.24 1.89
N LEU A 27 4.66 -0.35 3.15
CA LEU A 27 3.75 -0.53 4.29
C LEU A 27 4.22 0.40 5.42
N GLY A 28 3.31 1.21 5.94
CA GLY A 28 3.62 2.20 6.98
C GLY A 28 2.43 3.12 7.27
N SER A 29 2.61 4.08 8.17
CA SER A 29 1.61 5.09 8.49
C SER A 29 1.49 6.17 7.41
N HIS A 30 0.47 7.02 7.53
CA HIS A 30 0.30 8.19 6.66
C HIS A 30 1.54 9.09 6.70
N SER A 31 2.08 9.34 7.89
CA SER A 31 3.28 10.16 8.08
C SER A 31 4.54 9.53 7.49
N GLU A 32 4.73 8.22 7.64
CA GLU A 32 5.88 7.50 7.08
C GLU A 32 5.85 7.44 5.55
N LEU A 33 4.65 7.46 4.95
CA LEU A 33 4.46 7.35 3.50
C LEU A 33 4.27 8.70 2.81
N GLY A 34 4.07 9.78 3.57
CA GLY A 34 3.87 11.14 3.06
C GLY A 34 2.53 11.34 2.34
N ILE A 35 1.47 10.64 2.80
CA ILE A 35 0.12 10.65 2.21
C ILE A 35 -0.96 11.02 3.23
#